data_AF-A0A954MDS3-F1
#
_entry.id   AF-A0A954MDS3-F1
#
_cell.length_a   1.000
_cell.length_b   1.000
_cell.length_c   1.000
_cell.angle_alpha   90.00
_cell.angle_beta   90.00
_cell.angle_gamma   90.00
#
_symmetry.space_group_name_H-M   'P 1'
#
loop_
_entity.id
_entity.type
_entity.pdbx_description
1 polymer ?
#
loop_
_entity_poly.entity_id
_entity_poly.type
_entity_poly.pdbx_seq_one_letter_code
_entity_poly.pdbx_strand_id
1 'polypeptide(L)'
;MVDPGVRDSVSGIDNDEMQEWYDSLEDVLHRYGPEKLRELLVHLQERAYQRGVKLPFSANTPYINTIHHTEQSRFPGDLELERRIKSIVRWNAMAMVVRGNKNFDGIGGHISTFASSATLYEVAQNHFFKGSTDKQIGDMVYFQGHA
;
A
#
# COMPACT_ATOMS: atom_id res chain seq x y z
N MET A 1 8.86 16.75 -7.45
CA MET A 1 7.42 17.02 -7.66
C MET A 1 6.79 16.90 -6.28
N VAL A 2 6.63 18.04 -5.62
CA VAL A 2 6.11 18.11 -4.25
C VAL A 2 4.61 17.89 -4.35
N ASP A 3 4.08 16.91 -3.63
CA ASP A 3 2.64 16.73 -3.43
C ASP A 3 2.07 18.08 -2.96
N PRO A 4 1.13 18.72 -3.69
CA PRO A 4 0.54 19.95 -3.22
C PRO A 4 -0.29 19.59 -1.99
N GLY A 5 0.38 19.63 -0.84
CA GLY A 5 -0.09 19.11 0.43
C GLY A 5 -1.54 19.46 0.64
N VAL A 6 -2.25 18.51 1.27
CA VAL A 6 -3.50 18.75 1.98
C VAL A 6 -3.46 20.18 2.50
N ARG A 7 -4.20 21.07 1.85
CA ARG A 7 -4.31 22.44 2.33
C ARG A 7 -5.08 22.32 3.62
N ASP A 8 -4.40 22.49 4.75
CA ASP A 8 -5.01 22.50 6.08
C ASP A 8 -6.09 23.59 6.21
N SER A 9 -6.25 24.46 5.21
CA SER A 9 -7.35 25.42 5.12
C SER A 9 -7.87 25.61 3.70
N VAL A 10 -9.20 25.67 3.58
CA VAL A 10 -9.88 26.13 2.38
C VAL A 10 -9.73 27.65 2.32
N SER A 11 -8.99 28.15 1.31
CA SER A 11 -8.76 29.59 1.12
C SER A 11 -10.08 30.37 1.13
N GLY A 12 -10.23 31.30 2.09
CA GLY A 12 -11.41 32.15 2.23
C GLY A 12 -12.43 31.69 3.26
N ILE A 13 -12.24 30.52 3.87
CA ILE A 13 -12.92 30.08 5.10
C ILE A 13 -11.96 30.35 6.26
N ASP A 14 -12.46 30.93 7.35
CA ASP A 14 -11.62 31.15 8.53
C ASP A 14 -11.32 29.82 9.24
N ASN A 15 -10.25 29.80 10.04
CA ASN A 15 -9.80 28.56 10.66
C ASN A 15 -10.79 28.02 11.70
N ASP A 16 -11.57 28.89 12.34
CA ASP A 16 -12.53 28.49 13.38
C ASP A 16 -13.71 27.78 12.73
N GLU A 17 -14.25 28.32 11.64
CA GLU A 17 -15.29 27.69 10.82
C GLU A 17 -14.78 26.36 10.22
N MET A 18 -13.54 26.31 9.74
CA MET A 18 -12.96 25.05 9.26
C MET A 18 -12.87 23.99 10.37
N GLN A 19 -12.50 24.41 11.58
CA GLN A 19 -12.44 23.53 12.74
C GLN A 19 -13.82 23.02 13.13
N GLU A 20 -14.86 23.85 13.07
CA GLU A 20 -16.25 23.41 13.31
C GLU A 20 -16.70 22.31 12.34
N TRP A 21 -16.28 22.38 11.07
CA TRP A 21 -16.55 21.32 10.08
C TRP A 21 -15.82 20.02 10.42
N TYR A 22 -14.56 20.10 10.86
CA TYR A 22 -13.81 18.92 11.32
C TYR A 22 -14.42 18.30 12.57
N ASP A 23 -14.76 19.11 13.57
CA ASP A 23 -15.39 18.66 14.81
C ASP A 23 -16.75 18.00 14.52
N SER A 24 -17.52 18.54 13.57
CA SER A 24 -18.79 17.95 13.14
C SER A 24 -18.60 16.59 12.48
N LEU A 25 -17.55 16.43 11.67
CA LEU A 25 -17.21 15.16 11.03
C LEU A 25 -16.82 14.11 12.09
N GLU A 26 -15.98 14.51 13.05
CA GLU A 26 -15.55 13.65 14.17
C GLU A 26 -16.71 13.27 15.09
N ASP A 27 -17.63 14.18 15.41
CA ASP A 27 -18.82 13.87 16.22
C ASP A 27 -19.69 12.81 15.54
N VAL A 28 -19.91 12.94 14.23
CA VAL A 28 -20.69 11.95 13.46
C VAL A 28 -19.98 10.61 13.43
N LEU A 29 -18.66 10.60 13.19
CA LEU A 29 -17.84 9.39 13.22
C LEU A 29 -17.93 8.69 14.56
N HIS A 30 -17.78 9.44 15.65
CA HIS A 30 -17.79 8.92 17.02
C HIS A 30 -19.16 8.36 17.43
N ARG A 31 -20.24 9.06 17.09
CA ARG A 31 -21.61 8.71 17.53
C ARG A 31 -22.29 7.66 16.66
N TYR A 32 -22.03 7.67 15.35
CA TYR A 32 -22.78 6.87 14.37
C TYR A 32 -21.91 5.92 13.54
N GLY A 33 -20.59 6.03 13.63
CA GLY A 33 -19.65 5.13 12.95
C GLY A 33 -19.36 5.46 11.48
N PRO A 34 -18.42 4.74 10.87
CA PRO A 34 -17.88 5.07 9.55
C PRO A 34 -18.90 4.86 8.41
N GLU A 35 -19.82 3.90 8.53
CA GLU A 35 -20.87 3.66 7.53
C GLU A 35 -21.80 4.87 7.40
N LYS A 36 -22.22 5.44 8.54
CA LYS A 36 -23.10 6.61 8.55
C LYS A 36 -22.39 7.89 8.15
N LEU A 37 -21.12 8.04 8.52
CA LEU A 37 -20.31 9.13 7.99
C LEU A 37 -20.19 9.05 6.46
N ARG A 38 -19.97 7.86 5.90
CA ARG A 38 -19.91 7.66 4.43
C ARG A 38 -21.21 8.05 3.75
N GLU A 39 -22.36 7.61 4.28
CA GLU A 39 -23.68 8.00 3.77
C GLU A 39 -23.88 9.54 3.81
N LEU A 40 -23.50 10.18 4.92
CA LEU A 40 -23.57 11.64 5.06
C LEU A 40 -22.73 12.36 4.01
N LEU A 41 -21.48 11.94 3.81
CA LEU A 41 -20.59 12.55 2.82
C LEU A 41 -21.13 12.43 1.39
N VAL A 42 -21.74 11.27 1.05
CA VAL A 42 -22.41 11.08 -0.25
C VAL A 42 -23.58 12.05 -0.40
N HIS A 43 -24.45 12.19 0.60
CA HIS A 43 -25.56 13.14 0.55
C HIS A 43 -25.10 14.60 0.47
N LEU A 44 -24.02 14.98 1.16
CA LEU A 44 -23.44 16.32 1.06
C LEU A 44 -22.90 16.59 -0.35
N GLN A 45 -22.22 15.60 -0.94
CA GLN A 45 -21.75 15.64 -2.33
C GLN A 45 -22.92 15.78 -3.32
N GLU A 46 -23.99 15.01 -3.18
CA GLU A 46 -25.19 15.11 -4.02
C GLU A 46 -25.86 16.49 -3.89
N ARG A 47 -25.96 17.02 -2.68
CA ARG A 47 -26.51 18.35 -2.44
C ARG A 47 -25.65 19.44 -3.07
N ALA A 48 -24.32 19.30 -3.04
CA ALA A 48 -23.41 20.20 -3.74
C ALA A 48 -23.63 20.15 -5.26
N TYR A 49 -23.78 18.96 -5.84
CA TYR A 49 -24.10 18.79 -7.25
C TYR A 49 -25.44 19.44 -7.63
N GLN A 50 -26.48 19.27 -6.83
CA GLN A 50 -27.79 19.91 -7.06
C GLN A 50 -27.71 21.45 -7.04
N ARG A 51 -26.69 22.01 -6.36
CA ARG A 51 -26.41 23.45 -6.31
C ARG A 51 -25.43 23.90 -7.40
N GLY A 52 -25.08 23.04 -8.35
CA GLY A 52 -24.22 23.35 -9.49
C GLY A 52 -22.71 23.25 -9.20
N VAL A 53 -22.31 22.78 -8.01
CA VAL A 53 -20.90 22.55 -7.69
C VAL A 53 -20.46 21.24 -8.35
N LYS A 54 -19.50 21.33 -9.28
CA LYS A 54 -18.91 20.15 -9.92
C LYS A 54 -17.71 19.67 -9.09
N LEU A 55 -17.87 18.54 -8.41
CA LEU A 55 -16.75 17.87 -7.78
C LEU A 55 -15.98 17.07 -8.84
N PRO A 56 -14.65 17.22 -8.95
CA PRO A 56 -13.84 16.42 -9.86
C PRO A 56 -13.92 14.95 -9.42
N PHE A 57 -14.16 14.06 -10.38
CA PHE A 57 -14.00 12.64 -10.12
C PHE A 57 -12.52 12.34 -9.93
N SER A 58 -12.15 11.87 -8.73
CA SER A 58 -10.82 11.31 -8.49
C SER A 58 -10.94 9.78 -8.51
N ALA A 59 -10.30 9.15 -9.49
CA ALA A 59 -10.07 7.70 -9.47
C ALA A 59 -8.97 7.32 -8.45
N ASN A 60 -8.31 8.30 -7.84
CA ASN A 60 -7.21 8.09 -6.91
C ASN A 60 -7.70 8.17 -5.47
N THR A 61 -7.28 7.20 -4.67
CA THR A 61 -7.37 7.28 -3.21
C THR A 61 -6.29 8.22 -2.67
N PRO A 62 -6.41 8.72 -1.43
CA PRO A 62 -5.34 9.46 -0.78
C PRO A 62 -4.04 8.64 -0.75
N TYR A 63 -2.89 9.33 -0.69
CA TYR A 63 -1.56 8.72 -0.66
C TYR A 63 -1.21 8.18 0.75
N ILE A 64 -2.05 7.26 1.22
CA ILE A 64 -1.95 6.58 2.53
C ILE A 64 -2.23 5.08 2.35
N ASN A 65 -1.95 4.28 3.37
CA ASN A 65 -2.27 2.85 3.37
C ASN A 65 -3.79 2.63 3.32
N THR A 66 -4.25 1.76 2.41
CA THR A 66 -5.68 1.41 2.28
C THR A 66 -6.23 0.67 3.50
N ILE A 67 -5.40 -0.15 4.18
CA ILE A 67 -5.78 -0.88 5.40
C ILE A 67 -5.30 -0.07 6.61
N HIS A 68 -6.22 0.32 7.48
CA HIS A 68 -5.87 1.08 8.68
C HIS A 68 -5.16 0.20 9.71
N HIS A 69 -4.31 0.79 10.56
CA HIS A 69 -3.52 0.03 11.55
C HIS A 69 -4.39 -0.75 12.55
N THR A 70 -5.62 -0.28 12.82
CA THR A 70 -6.58 -0.99 13.68
C THR A 70 -7.24 -2.19 13.00
N GLU A 71 -7.24 -2.23 11.67
CA GLU A 71 -7.76 -3.33 10.85
C GLU A 71 -6.65 -4.32 10.43
N GLN A 72 -5.39 -3.97 10.73
CA GLN A 72 -4.25 -4.79 10.39
C GLN A 72 -4.24 -6.08 11.23
N SER A 73 -4.26 -7.23 10.54
CA SER A 73 -4.13 -8.53 11.19
C SER A 73 -2.74 -8.72 11.79
N ARG A 74 -2.67 -9.49 12.88
CA ARG A 74 -1.39 -9.87 13.49
C ARG A 74 -0.54 -10.66 12.49
N PHE A 75 0.73 -10.33 12.39
CA PHE A 75 1.67 -11.07 11.54
C PHE A 75 1.81 -12.52 12.04
N PRO A 76 1.64 -13.55 11.19
CA PRO A 76 1.60 -14.94 11.61
C PRO A 76 2.98 -15.56 11.87
N GLY A 77 4.05 -14.99 11.32
CA GLY A 77 5.40 -15.54 11.36
C GLY A 77 6.33 -14.95 12.41
N ASP A 78 7.59 -15.41 12.39
CA ASP A 78 8.69 -14.87 13.21
C ASP A 78 9.49 -13.85 12.38
N LEU A 79 9.26 -12.57 12.67
CA LEU A 79 9.89 -11.46 11.95
C LEU A 79 11.43 -11.46 12.02
N GLU A 80 12.02 -11.94 13.12
CA GLU A 80 13.48 -11.96 13.26
C GLU A 80 14.08 -13.06 12.39
N LEU A 81 13.50 -14.26 12.47
CA LEU A 81 13.93 -15.40 11.66
C LEU A 81 13.74 -15.12 10.16
N GLU A 82 12.56 -14.64 9.77
CA GLU A 82 12.22 -14.29 8.40
C GLU A 82 13.15 -13.20 7.84
N ARG A 83 13.50 -12.19 8.65
CA ARG A 83 14.49 -11.18 8.27
C ARG A 83 15.88 -11.77 8.05
N ARG A 84 16.32 -12.73 8.86
CA ARG A 84 17.61 -13.41 8.68
C ARG A 84 17.62 -14.22 7.39
N ILE A 85 16.58 -15.00 7.14
CA ILE A 85 16.42 -15.79 5.90
C ILE A 85 16.45 -14.87 4.68
N LYS A 86 15.63 -13.81 4.66
CA LYS A 86 15.61 -12.82 3.57
C LYS A 86 16.98 -12.20 3.30
N SER A 87 17.72 -11.85 4.35
CA SER A 87 19.05 -11.25 4.23
C SER A 87 20.02 -12.19 3.53
N ILE A 88 19.98 -13.49 3.85
CA ILE A 88 20.79 -14.53 3.20
C ILE A 88 20.39 -14.67 1.72
N VAL A 89 19.10 -14.72 1.42
CA VAL A 89 18.59 -14.82 0.04
C VAL A 89 19.04 -13.61 -0.79
N ARG A 90 18.91 -12.39 -0.25
CA ARG A 90 19.38 -11.15 -0.89
C ARG A 90 20.88 -11.16 -1.15
N TRP A 91 21.67 -11.63 -0.19
CA TRP A 91 23.11 -11.76 -0.34
C TRP A 91 23.46 -12.73 -1.47
N ASN A 92 22.84 -13.90 -1.50
CA ASN A 92 23.08 -14.92 -2.52
C ASN A 92 22.67 -14.43 -3.91
N ALA A 93 21.52 -13.76 -4.05
CA ALA A 93 21.08 -13.17 -5.32
C ALA A 93 22.12 -12.18 -5.88
N MET A 94 22.56 -11.23 -5.05
CA MET A 94 23.63 -10.29 -5.44
C MET A 94 24.93 -11.02 -5.79
N ALA A 95 25.35 -11.99 -4.96
CA ALA A 95 26.59 -12.73 -5.17
C ALA A 95 26.58 -13.52 -6.48
N MET A 96 25.45 -14.10 -6.88
CA MET A 96 25.30 -14.78 -8.17
C MET A 96 25.50 -13.82 -9.34
N VAL A 97 24.89 -12.63 -9.31
CA VAL A 97 25.05 -11.62 -10.36
C VAL A 97 26.49 -11.12 -10.43
N VAL A 98 27.09 -10.76 -9.30
CA VAL A 98 28.48 -10.29 -9.23
C VAL A 98 29.45 -11.37 -9.74
N ARG A 99 29.26 -12.62 -9.32
CA ARG A 99 30.08 -13.75 -9.79
C ARG A 99 29.91 -13.98 -11.28
N GLY A 100 28.70 -13.88 -11.82
CA GLY A 100 28.41 -13.98 -13.25
C GLY A 100 29.22 -12.95 -14.04
N ASN A 101 29.10 -11.68 -13.67
CA ASN A 101 29.80 -10.57 -14.33
C ASN A 101 31.33 -10.62 -14.14
N LYS A 102 31.85 -11.28 -13.10
CA LYS A 102 33.29 -11.47 -12.92
C LYS A 102 33.87 -12.54 -13.85
N ASN A 103 33.10 -13.59 -14.16
CA ASN A 103 33.59 -14.75 -14.93
C ASN A 103 33.28 -14.65 -16.42
N PHE A 104 32.26 -13.86 -16.78
CA PHE A 104 31.77 -13.76 -18.15
C PHE A 104 31.37 -12.31 -18.46
N ASP A 105 32.03 -11.74 -19.45
CA ASP A 105 31.73 -10.38 -19.90
C ASP A 105 30.36 -10.34 -20.59
N GLY A 106 29.58 -9.29 -20.30
CA GLY A 106 28.34 -8.99 -21.00
C GLY A 106 27.09 -9.79 -20.59
N ILE A 107 27.17 -10.68 -19.59
CA ILE A 107 25.97 -11.39 -19.07
C ILE A 107 25.00 -10.42 -18.38
N GLY A 108 25.50 -9.41 -17.67
CA GLY A 108 24.67 -8.44 -16.96
C GLY A 108 23.93 -9.03 -15.76
N GLY A 109 22.76 -8.48 -15.43
CA GLY A 109 21.90 -8.91 -14.33
C GLY A 109 21.47 -7.76 -13.41
N HIS A 110 20.25 -7.84 -12.88
CA HIS A 110 19.65 -6.79 -12.05
C HIS A 110 19.70 -7.18 -10.57
N ILE A 111 20.35 -6.35 -9.75
CA ILE A 111 20.41 -6.55 -8.29
C ILE A 111 19.31 -5.73 -7.60
N SER A 112 19.08 -4.51 -8.07
CA SER A 112 18.16 -3.56 -7.45
C SER A 112 16.71 -4.01 -7.50
N THR A 113 16.26 -4.62 -8.60
CA THR A 113 14.88 -5.04 -8.80
C THR A 113 14.44 -6.13 -7.80
N PHE A 114 15.28 -7.15 -7.61
CA PHE A 114 15.04 -8.13 -6.55
C PHE A 114 15.13 -7.47 -5.17
N ALA A 115 16.15 -6.65 -4.92
CA ALA A 115 16.36 -6.03 -3.62
C ALA A 115 15.17 -5.16 -3.16
N SER A 116 14.48 -4.46 -4.08
CA SER A 116 13.30 -3.64 -3.76
C SER A 116 12.04 -4.47 -3.50
N SER A 117 11.92 -5.66 -4.09
CA SER A 117 10.75 -6.54 -3.98
C SER A 117 10.94 -7.71 -3.02
N ALA A 118 12.15 -7.93 -2.49
CA ALA A 118 12.50 -9.12 -1.70
C ALA A 118 11.58 -9.38 -0.51
N THR A 119 11.14 -8.33 0.21
CA THR A 119 10.20 -8.50 1.33
C THR A 119 8.82 -8.98 0.86
N LEU A 120 8.34 -8.51 -0.31
CA LEU A 120 7.06 -8.94 -0.86
C LEU A 120 7.09 -10.43 -1.21
N TYR A 121 8.15 -10.86 -1.90
CA TYR A 121 8.33 -12.26 -2.25
C TYR A 121 8.54 -13.16 -1.02
N GLU A 122 9.24 -12.67 0.00
CA GLU A 122 9.50 -13.43 1.22
C GLU A 122 8.21 -13.65 2.02
N VAL A 123 7.41 -12.60 2.24
CA VAL A 123 6.08 -12.74 2.87
C VAL A 123 5.18 -13.68 2.05
N ALA A 124 5.20 -13.54 0.72
CA ALA A 124 4.40 -14.40 -0.15
C ALA A 124 4.84 -15.87 -0.08
N GLN A 125 6.15 -16.15 -0.10
CA GLN A 125 6.68 -17.52 -0.02
C GLN A 125 6.42 -18.18 1.33
N ASN A 126 6.51 -17.42 2.44
CA ASN A 126 6.30 -17.97 3.77
C ASN A 126 4.81 -18.21 4.08
N HIS A 127 3.92 -17.34 3.59
CA HIS A 127 2.54 -17.27 4.12
C HIS A 127 1.43 -17.43 3.08
N PHE A 128 1.73 -17.39 1.77
CA PHE A 128 0.70 -17.36 0.73
C PHE A 128 0.88 -18.40 -0.37
N PHE A 129 2.06 -18.46 -1.00
CA PHE A 129 2.31 -19.28 -2.17
C PHE A 129 2.21 -20.77 -1.85
N LYS A 130 1.39 -21.48 -2.63
CA LYS A 130 1.17 -22.91 -2.50
C LYS A 130 1.94 -23.68 -3.57
N GLY A 131 2.78 -24.60 -3.13
CA GLY A 131 3.39 -25.60 -4.01
C GLY A 131 2.35 -26.58 -4.56
N SER A 132 2.67 -27.19 -5.70
CA SER A 132 1.90 -28.31 -6.24
C SER A 132 2.06 -29.55 -5.36
N THR A 133 0.98 -30.29 -5.15
CA THR A 133 0.96 -31.57 -4.44
C THR A 133 0.06 -32.56 -5.17
N ASP A 134 0.01 -33.81 -4.73
CA ASP A 134 -0.91 -34.83 -5.30
C ASP A 134 -2.40 -34.43 -5.22
N LYS A 135 -2.74 -33.47 -4.34
CA LYS A 135 -4.11 -33.02 -4.08
C LYS A 135 -4.46 -31.66 -4.67
N GLN A 136 -3.46 -30.88 -5.11
CA GLN A 136 -3.71 -29.54 -5.65
C GLN A 136 -2.65 -29.15 -6.68
N ILE A 137 -3.10 -28.49 -7.74
CA ILE A 137 -2.26 -27.77 -8.68
C ILE A 137 -1.87 -26.46 -7.97
N GLY A 138 -0.59 -26.25 -7.68
CA GLY A 138 -0.11 -25.11 -6.90
C GLY A 138 -0.42 -23.74 -7.54
N ASP A 139 -0.04 -22.67 -6.85
CA ASP A 139 -0.28 -21.31 -7.34
C ASP A 139 0.54 -21.01 -8.60
N MET A 140 -0.10 -20.38 -9.59
CA MET A 140 0.58 -19.87 -10.78
C MET A 140 1.10 -18.46 -10.53
N VAL A 141 2.39 -18.35 -10.21
CA VAL A 141 3.04 -17.07 -9.89
C VAL A 141 3.81 -16.55 -11.10
N TYR A 142 3.41 -15.39 -11.61
CA TYR A 142 4.11 -14.68 -12.69
C TYR A 142 5.19 -13.77 -12.09
N PHE A 143 6.39 -14.31 -11.91
CA PHE A 143 7.52 -13.57 -11.34
C PHE A 143 7.99 -12.44 -12.26
N GLN A 144 8.49 -11.35 -11.67
CA GLN A 144 9.11 -10.27 -12.41
C GLN A 144 10.46 -10.78 -12.95
N GLY A 145 10.65 -10.77 -14.27
CA GLY A 145 11.79 -11.46 -14.91
C GLY A 145 13.20 -10.89 -14.61
N HIS A 146 13.30 -9.78 -13.88
CA HIS A 146 14.57 -9.19 -13.44
C HIS A 146 14.79 -9.31 -11.93
N ALA A 147 13.93 -10.05 -11.21
CA ALA A 147 13.93 -10.21 -9.77
C ALA A 147 14.24 -11.67 -9.41
#